data_AF-A0A2P7QRS8-F1
#
_entry.id   AF-A0A2P7QRS8-F1
#
_cell.length_a   1.000
_cell.length_b   1.000
_cell.length_c   1.000
_cell.angle_alpha   90.00
_cell.angle_beta   90.00
_cell.angle_gamma   90.00
#
_symmetry.space_group_name_H-M   'P 1'
#
loop_
_entity.id
_entity.type
_entity.pdbx_description
1 polymer ?
#
loop_
_entity_poly.entity_id
_entity_poly.type
_entity_poly.pdbx_seq_one_letter_code
_entity_poly.pdbx_strand_id
1 'polypeptide(L)'
;MMFRLLAPAALVLALVANPALAASPSPEDLERVQSTSQLIGLSPDGTRIWAEHALASSDFRDWQKLYRIEQAFGEQIALAEPDPRSLVRLTAELAAEHGQRARAKKDGLIAAAFRLSPQDRRTLGAFIVSGADEALKPSRPFAGATELASAWMRMIGVSEEGIKRLVERENRDARPDDRHPRAKIERAIGEQLASPNPSRANLDELVAAYAAEESRLARREKENLTSVALTLSAADRRVIGSFLAEQAAKELAEAKPVLEVLP
;
A
#
# COMPACT_ATOMS: atom_id res chain seq x y z
N MET A 1 -6.62 1.03 -5.69
CA MET A 1 -6.13 0.54 -7.00
C MET A 1 -6.97 1.18 -8.10
N MET A 2 -6.53 2.31 -8.66
CA MET A 2 -7.00 2.87 -9.94
C MET A 2 -6.05 4.00 -10.39
N PHE A 3 -4.95 3.55 -10.98
CA PHE A 3 -4.14 4.17 -12.05
C PHE A 3 -3.91 5.68 -12.07
N ARG A 4 -2.83 6.11 -11.40
CA ARG A 4 -1.58 6.54 -12.09
C ARG A 4 -0.37 6.14 -11.26
N LEU A 5 0.31 5.10 -11.75
CA LEU A 5 1.75 4.78 -11.69
C LEU A 5 1.91 3.29 -11.99
N LEU A 6 1.76 2.92 -13.26
CA LEU A 6 2.45 1.75 -13.77
C LEU A 6 3.64 2.26 -14.58
N ALA A 7 4.83 2.06 -14.01
CA ALA A 7 5.95 1.67 -14.83
C ALA A 7 5.58 0.32 -15.47
N PRO A 8 5.61 0.17 -16.81
CA PRO A 8 5.32 -1.11 -17.47
C PRO A 8 6.53 -2.07 -17.40
N ALA A 9 7.12 -2.28 -16.22
CA ALA A 9 8.38 -3.03 -16.07
C ALA A 9 8.47 -3.98 -14.86
N ALA A 10 7.36 -4.31 -14.19
CA ALA A 10 7.38 -5.32 -13.11
C ALA A 10 6.37 -6.46 -13.30
N LEU A 11 5.99 -6.76 -14.55
CA LEU A 11 5.19 -7.95 -14.89
C LEU A 11 6.06 -9.18 -15.26
N VAL A 12 7.40 -9.11 -15.25
CA VAL A 12 8.23 -10.24 -15.76
C VAL A 12 9.50 -10.52 -14.92
N LEU A 13 9.44 -10.31 -13.61
CA LEU A 13 10.32 -11.02 -12.66
C LEU A 13 9.42 -11.62 -11.57
N ALA A 14 8.49 -12.51 -11.93
CA ALA A 14 8.71 -13.92 -12.26
C ALA A 14 8.83 -14.80 -11.01
N LEU A 15 7.77 -15.61 -10.84
CA LEU A 15 7.71 -16.90 -10.14
C LEU A 15 7.70 -16.79 -8.60
N VAL A 16 6.59 -16.98 -7.89
CA VAL A 16 5.66 -18.12 -7.99
C VAL A 16 4.27 -17.68 -7.49
N ALA A 17 3.31 -17.63 -8.41
CA ALA A 17 1.94 -17.98 -8.07
C ALA A 17 1.93 -19.48 -7.79
N ASN A 18 1.78 -19.88 -6.53
CA ASN A 18 1.28 -21.22 -6.21
C ASN A 18 0.29 -21.09 -5.03
N PRO A 19 -0.96 -21.56 -5.20
CA PRO A 19 -2.08 -21.24 -4.32
C PRO A 19 -2.22 -22.31 -3.25
N ALA A 20 -2.13 -21.98 -1.96
CA ALA A 20 -2.73 -22.81 -0.91
C ALA A 20 -2.73 -22.14 0.47
N LEU A 21 -3.90 -22.29 1.12
CA LEU A 21 -4.13 -22.45 2.55
C LEU A 21 -4.15 -21.23 3.49
N ALA A 22 -5.37 -20.94 3.92
CA ALA A 22 -5.65 -20.51 5.29
C ALA A 22 -5.24 -21.62 6.29
N ALA A 23 -4.78 -21.19 7.46
CA ALA A 23 -4.25 -21.96 8.61
C ALA A 23 -2.75 -22.29 8.52
N SER A 24 -1.99 -21.76 9.50
CA SER A 24 -0.56 -21.97 9.85
C SER A 24 0.43 -22.15 8.69
N PRO A 25 1.46 -21.29 8.56
CA PRO A 25 2.41 -21.37 7.45
C PRO A 25 3.03 -22.78 7.36
N SER A 26 2.94 -23.39 6.18
CA SER A 26 3.52 -24.71 5.96
C SER A 26 5.05 -24.63 5.89
N PRO A 27 5.78 -25.73 6.14
CA PRO A 27 7.22 -25.78 5.91
C PRO A 27 7.64 -25.35 4.49
N GLU A 28 6.81 -25.62 3.48
CA GLU A 28 7.04 -25.24 2.07
C GLU A 28 6.86 -23.73 1.81
N ASP A 29 6.03 -23.02 2.59
CA ASP A 29 5.89 -21.57 2.49
C ASP A 29 7.11 -20.86 3.08
N LEU A 30 7.63 -21.40 4.19
CA LEU A 30 8.85 -20.91 4.81
C LEU A 30 10.04 -21.05 3.86
N GLU A 31 10.18 -22.18 3.18
CA GLU A 31 11.27 -22.41 2.21
C GLU A 31 11.20 -21.44 1.02
N ARG A 32 10.00 -21.18 0.48
CA ARG A 32 9.79 -20.19 -0.60
C ARG A 32 10.12 -18.76 -0.19
N VAL A 33 9.72 -18.35 1.01
CA VAL A 33 10.06 -17.02 1.51
C VAL A 33 11.57 -16.92 1.79
N GLN A 34 12.17 -17.98 2.35
CA GLN A 34 13.62 -18.03 2.59
C GLN A 34 14.42 -17.90 1.28
N SER A 35 14.05 -18.61 0.21
CA SER A 35 14.75 -18.51 -1.08
C SER A 35 14.72 -17.09 -1.66
N THR A 36 13.59 -16.39 -1.49
CA THR A 36 13.43 -14.99 -1.94
C THR A 36 14.21 -14.02 -1.04
N SER A 37 14.35 -14.35 0.25
CA SER A 37 15.03 -13.52 1.25
C SER A 37 16.55 -13.60 1.18
N GLN A 38 17.10 -14.64 0.55
CA GLN A 38 18.54 -14.74 0.24
C GLN A 38 19.02 -13.56 -0.63
N LEU A 39 18.12 -12.91 -1.38
CA LEU A 39 18.42 -11.73 -2.20
C LEU A 39 18.85 -10.50 -1.38
N ILE A 40 18.53 -10.47 -0.08
CA ILE A 40 18.95 -9.40 0.84
C ILE A 40 20.41 -9.59 1.27
N GLY A 41 20.98 -10.80 1.15
CA GLY A 41 22.33 -11.12 1.63
C GLY A 41 22.41 -11.35 3.15
N LEU A 42 21.32 -11.80 3.78
CA LEU A 42 21.29 -12.22 5.18
C LEU A 42 21.96 -13.59 5.35
N SER A 43 22.47 -13.85 6.56
CA SER A 43 22.88 -15.19 6.97
C SER A 43 21.70 -16.20 6.90
N PRO A 44 21.94 -17.52 6.93
CA PRO A 44 20.86 -18.51 6.97
C PRO A 44 19.89 -18.30 8.15
N ASP A 45 20.41 -17.99 9.34
CA ASP A 45 19.59 -17.68 10.51
C ASP A 45 18.80 -16.38 10.33
N GLY A 46 19.44 -15.34 9.78
CA GLY A 46 18.77 -14.08 9.47
C GLY A 46 17.66 -14.23 8.43
N THR A 47 17.90 -15.05 7.41
CA THR A 47 16.94 -15.41 6.36
C THR A 47 15.72 -16.11 6.96
N ARG A 48 15.93 -17.05 7.90
CA ARG A 48 14.83 -17.71 8.60
C ARG A 48 14.01 -16.74 9.46
N ILE A 49 14.67 -15.89 10.25
CA ILE A 49 13.99 -14.87 11.09
C ILE A 49 13.16 -13.92 10.21
N TRP A 50 13.72 -13.50 9.08
CA TRP A 50 13.01 -12.64 8.14
C TRP A 50 11.81 -13.36 7.49
N ALA A 51 11.98 -14.62 7.10
CA ALA A 51 10.89 -15.40 6.53
C ALA A 51 9.74 -15.65 7.52
N GLU A 52 10.06 -15.94 8.79
CA GLU A 52 9.05 -16.02 9.86
C GLU A 52 8.28 -14.71 10.01
N HIS A 53 8.98 -13.56 9.96
CA HIS A 53 8.34 -12.25 10.00
C HIS A 53 7.42 -12.01 8.80
N ALA A 54 7.90 -12.24 7.59
CA ALA A 54 7.14 -12.02 6.36
C ALA A 54 5.86 -12.88 6.31
N LEU A 55 5.93 -14.11 6.82
CA LEU A 55 4.76 -14.98 6.98
C LEU A 55 3.79 -14.43 8.04
N ALA A 56 4.29 -13.99 9.20
CA ALA A 56 3.45 -13.42 10.25
C ALA A 56 2.78 -12.10 9.83
N SER A 57 3.46 -11.26 9.03
CA SER A 57 2.89 -10.02 8.49
C SER A 57 1.91 -10.24 7.34
N SER A 58 1.82 -11.46 6.81
CA SER A 58 0.86 -11.82 5.74
C SER A 58 -0.53 -12.24 6.26
N ASP A 59 -0.81 -12.12 7.58
CA ASP A 59 -2.13 -12.49 8.12
C ASP A 59 -3.22 -11.55 7.57
N PHE A 60 -4.07 -12.13 6.72
CA PHE A 60 -5.16 -11.46 6.02
C PHE A 60 -6.25 -10.91 6.95
N ARG A 61 -6.35 -11.39 8.20
CA ARG A 61 -7.37 -10.91 9.15
C ARG A 61 -7.29 -9.41 9.40
N ASP A 62 -6.11 -8.81 9.25
CA ASP A 62 -5.88 -7.37 9.36
C ASP A 62 -6.46 -6.58 8.17
N TRP A 63 -6.79 -7.24 7.05
CA TRP A 63 -7.34 -6.59 5.86
C TRP A 63 -8.86 -6.49 5.80
N GLN A 64 -9.58 -7.34 6.54
CA GLN A 64 -11.04 -7.38 6.48
C GLN A 64 -11.70 -6.07 6.90
N LYS A 65 -11.18 -5.42 7.94
CA LYS A 65 -11.72 -4.15 8.43
C LYS A 65 -11.57 -3.05 7.38
N LEU A 66 -10.40 -2.95 6.77
CA LEU A 66 -10.14 -1.98 5.70
C LEU A 66 -11.12 -2.17 4.55
N TYR A 67 -11.26 -3.40 4.03
CA TYR A 67 -12.16 -3.67 2.90
C TYR A 67 -13.63 -3.41 3.23
N ARG A 68 -14.09 -3.69 4.45
CA ARG A 68 -15.45 -3.32 4.86
C ARG A 68 -15.69 -1.82 4.82
N ILE A 69 -14.71 -1.02 5.24
CA ILE A 69 -14.81 0.45 5.19
C ILE A 69 -14.76 0.93 3.73
N GLU A 70 -13.89 0.34 2.89
CA GLU A 70 -13.81 0.67 1.46
C GLU A 70 -15.10 0.32 0.71
N GLN A 71 -15.70 -0.83 1.04
CA GLN A 71 -17.00 -1.23 0.51
C GLN A 71 -18.08 -0.22 0.88
N ALA A 72 -18.22 0.11 2.17
CA ALA A 72 -19.18 1.11 2.63
C ALA A 72 -18.94 2.49 2.00
N PHE A 73 -17.70 2.87 1.74
CA PHE A 73 -17.35 4.10 1.04
C PHE A 73 -17.82 4.09 -0.42
N GLY A 74 -17.61 2.99 -1.14
CA GLY A 74 -18.11 2.81 -2.50
C GLY A 74 -19.64 2.84 -2.56
N GLU A 75 -20.31 2.11 -1.67
CA GLU A 75 -21.77 2.08 -1.55
C GLU A 75 -22.33 3.49 -1.30
N GLN A 76 -21.71 4.26 -0.41
CA GLN A 76 -22.11 5.63 -0.11
C GLN A 76 -21.99 6.56 -1.32
N ILE A 77 -20.94 6.42 -2.14
CA ILE A 77 -20.80 7.16 -3.40
C ILE A 77 -21.89 6.76 -4.40
N ALA A 78 -22.28 5.48 -4.43
CA ALA A 78 -23.22 4.95 -5.40
C ALA A 78 -24.69 5.38 -5.16
N LEU A 79 -24.99 5.93 -3.98
CA LEU A 79 -26.32 6.44 -3.65
C LEU A 79 -26.74 7.55 -4.61
N ALA A 80 -28.05 7.65 -4.85
CA ALA A 80 -28.63 8.74 -5.63
C ALA A 80 -28.26 10.11 -5.03
N GLU A 81 -28.34 10.18 -3.70
CA GLU A 81 -27.96 11.33 -2.87
C GLU A 81 -26.94 10.88 -1.81
N PRO A 82 -25.63 10.94 -2.12
CA PRO A 82 -24.59 10.62 -1.14
C PRO A 82 -24.61 11.64 0.00
N ASP A 83 -24.65 11.17 1.25
CA ASP A 83 -24.45 12.03 2.42
C ASP A 83 -22.97 12.42 2.55
N PRO A 84 -22.61 13.71 2.45
CA PRO A 84 -21.23 14.18 2.58
C PRO A 84 -20.63 13.91 3.96
N ARG A 85 -21.44 13.91 5.03
CA ARG A 85 -20.94 13.66 6.39
C ARG A 85 -20.48 12.21 6.55
N SER A 86 -21.26 11.28 6.01
CA SER A 86 -20.89 9.87 5.97
C SER A 86 -19.61 9.62 5.17
N LEU A 87 -19.43 10.29 4.02
CA LEU A 87 -18.19 10.20 3.24
C LEU A 87 -16.97 10.73 4.02
N VAL A 88 -17.08 11.89 4.67
CA VAL A 88 -16.01 12.45 5.51
C VAL A 88 -15.64 11.50 6.66
N ARG A 89 -16.63 10.90 7.32
CA ARG A 89 -16.40 9.92 8.38
C ARG A 89 -15.66 8.69 7.85
N LEU A 90 -16.13 8.10 6.75
CA LEU A 90 -15.52 6.91 6.15
C LEU A 90 -14.09 7.20 5.65
N THR A 91 -13.83 8.38 5.10
CA THR A 91 -12.47 8.82 4.76
C THR A 91 -11.55 8.86 5.98
N ALA A 92 -12.03 9.40 7.12
CA ALA A 92 -11.25 9.44 8.35
C ALA A 92 -11.00 8.03 8.92
N GLU A 93 -11.98 7.14 8.83
CA GLU A 93 -11.84 5.73 9.25
C GLU A 93 -10.82 4.97 8.38
N LEU A 94 -10.88 5.13 7.05
CA LEU A 94 -9.88 4.56 6.13
C LEU A 94 -8.48 5.07 6.46
N ALA A 95 -8.33 6.38 6.63
CA ALA A 95 -7.05 6.99 6.97
C ALA A 95 -6.49 6.45 8.29
N ALA A 96 -7.32 6.31 9.32
CA ALA A 96 -6.90 5.76 10.60
C ALA A 96 -6.47 4.29 10.47
N GLU A 97 -7.21 3.49 9.72
CA GLU A 97 -6.90 2.08 9.48
C GLU A 97 -5.58 1.90 8.73
N HIS A 98 -5.35 2.67 7.66
CA HIS A 98 -4.07 2.68 6.95
C HIS A 98 -2.90 3.01 7.89
N GLY A 99 -3.04 4.02 8.75
CA GLY A 99 -2.01 4.37 9.72
C GLY A 99 -1.75 3.27 10.76
N GLN A 100 -2.80 2.67 11.33
CA GLN A 100 -2.67 1.57 12.31
C GLN A 100 -1.92 0.37 11.71
N ARG A 101 -2.23 0.03 10.47
CA ARG A 101 -1.60 -1.09 9.77
C ARG A 101 -0.17 -0.79 9.37
N ALA A 102 0.10 0.40 8.85
CA ALA A 102 1.45 0.85 8.55
C ALA A 102 2.35 0.79 9.80
N ARG A 103 1.80 1.19 10.96
CA ARG A 103 2.46 1.05 12.26
C ARG A 103 2.74 -0.41 12.60
N ALA A 104 1.71 -1.26 12.61
CA ALA A 104 1.85 -2.68 12.96
C ALA A 104 2.89 -3.38 12.07
N LYS A 105 2.86 -3.13 10.76
CA LYS A 105 3.83 -3.66 9.79
C LYS A 105 5.26 -3.24 10.14
N LYS A 106 5.49 -1.94 10.37
CA LYS A 106 6.84 -1.45 10.70
C LYS A 106 7.29 -1.89 12.09
N ASP A 107 6.41 -1.93 13.09
CA ASP A 107 6.72 -2.46 14.43
C ASP A 107 7.17 -3.92 14.35
N GLY A 108 6.48 -4.74 13.54
CA GLY A 108 6.89 -6.12 13.25
C GLY A 108 8.27 -6.21 12.59
N LEU A 109 8.53 -5.36 11.59
CA LEU A 109 9.84 -5.29 10.91
C LEU A 109 10.95 -4.94 11.91
N ILE A 110 10.74 -3.92 12.75
CA ILE A 110 11.72 -3.51 13.76
C ILE A 110 11.93 -4.64 14.78
N ALA A 111 10.88 -5.29 15.25
CA ALA A 111 11.00 -6.44 16.15
C ALA A 111 11.81 -7.58 15.54
N ALA A 112 11.59 -7.91 14.25
CA ALA A 112 12.38 -8.89 13.52
C ALA A 112 13.85 -8.45 13.40
N ALA A 113 14.09 -7.18 13.06
CA ALA A 113 15.44 -6.64 12.91
C ALA A 113 16.26 -6.68 14.21
N PHE A 114 15.63 -6.54 15.39
CA PHE A 114 16.30 -6.69 16.68
C PHE A 114 16.58 -8.15 17.08
N ARG A 115 15.97 -9.14 16.41
CA ARG A 115 16.31 -10.56 16.56
C ARG A 115 17.51 -10.98 15.71
N LEU A 116 17.86 -10.18 14.69
CA LEU A 116 18.98 -10.45 13.78
C LEU A 116 20.34 -10.23 14.46
N SER A 117 21.37 -10.88 13.92
CA SER A 117 22.76 -10.56 14.26
C SER A 117 23.08 -9.09 13.92
N PRO A 118 24.07 -8.45 14.58
CA PRO A 118 24.44 -7.08 14.24
C PRO A 118 24.84 -6.89 12.77
N GLN A 119 25.43 -7.91 12.13
CA GLN A 119 25.78 -7.85 10.72
C GLN A 119 24.53 -7.92 9.84
N ASP A 120 23.65 -8.89 10.07
CA ASP A 120 22.41 -9.06 9.30
C ASP A 120 21.47 -7.86 9.43
N ARG A 121 21.37 -7.28 10.62
CA ARG A 121 20.59 -6.06 10.85
C ARG A 121 21.13 -4.88 10.03
N ARG A 122 22.46 -4.75 9.93
CA ARG A 122 23.07 -3.70 9.09
C ARG A 122 22.83 -3.94 7.61
N THR A 123 22.92 -5.19 7.16
CA THR A 123 22.58 -5.57 5.79
C THR A 123 21.12 -5.22 5.47
N LEU A 124 20.18 -5.57 6.34
CA LEU A 124 18.77 -5.21 6.21
C LEU A 124 18.57 -3.68 6.18
N GLY A 125 19.23 -2.95 7.09
CA GLY A 125 19.17 -1.49 7.12
C GLY A 125 19.67 -0.85 5.81
N ALA A 126 20.80 -1.33 5.28
CA ALA A 126 21.34 -0.87 4.00
C ALA A 126 20.41 -1.20 2.82
N PHE A 127 19.77 -2.36 2.83
CA PHE A 127 18.75 -2.73 1.83
C PHE A 127 17.57 -1.75 1.84
N ILE A 128 17.04 -1.42 3.02
CA ILE A 128 15.94 -0.44 3.18
C ILE A 128 16.36 0.95 2.66
N VAL A 129 17.58 1.40 2.96
CA VAL A 129 18.13 2.66 2.42
C VAL A 129 18.16 2.64 0.90
N SER A 130 18.65 1.56 0.30
CA SER A 130 18.72 1.43 -1.17
C SER A 130 17.33 1.51 -1.82
N GLY A 131 16.32 0.83 -1.26
CA GLY A 131 14.95 0.90 -1.77
C GLY A 131 14.34 2.30 -1.62
N ALA A 132 14.61 2.97 -0.49
CA ALA A 132 14.15 4.33 -0.25
C ALA A 132 14.83 5.35 -1.19
N ASP A 133 16.14 5.22 -1.43
CA ASP A 133 16.89 6.07 -2.36
C ASP A 133 16.38 5.89 -3.80
N GLU A 134 16.04 4.66 -4.21
CA GLU A 134 15.38 4.41 -5.50
C GLU A 134 14.02 5.10 -5.58
N ALA A 135 13.22 5.03 -4.52
CA ALA A 135 11.91 5.69 -4.45
C ALA A 135 12.00 7.23 -4.46
N LEU A 136 13.15 7.80 -4.05
CA LEU A 136 13.44 9.23 -4.10
C LEU A 136 13.95 9.70 -5.47
N LYS A 137 14.30 8.79 -6.39
CA LYS A 137 14.70 9.18 -7.73
C LYS A 137 13.52 9.79 -8.47
N PRO A 138 13.74 10.85 -9.27
CA PRO A 138 12.68 11.45 -10.07
C PRO A 138 12.09 10.41 -11.03
N SER A 139 10.86 9.97 -10.77
CA SER A 139 10.15 9.09 -11.70
C SER A 139 9.71 9.93 -12.90
N ARG A 140 10.13 9.56 -14.11
CA ARG A 140 9.55 10.15 -15.32
C ARG A 140 8.07 9.77 -15.37
N PRO A 141 7.14 10.72 -15.57
CA PRO A 141 5.74 10.38 -15.77
C PRO A 141 5.65 9.45 -16.98
N PHE A 142 4.94 8.33 -16.82
CA PHE A 142 4.67 7.42 -17.92
C PHE A 142 3.80 8.17 -18.95
N ALA A 143 4.36 8.43 -20.13
CA ALA A 143 3.61 8.98 -21.25
C ALA A 143 2.48 8.00 -21.60
N GLY A 144 1.24 8.41 -21.40
CA GLY A 144 0.05 7.58 -21.62
C GLY A 144 -0.68 7.12 -20.34
N ALA A 145 -0.21 7.46 -19.14
CA ALA A 145 -0.92 7.07 -17.90
C ALA A 145 -2.36 7.63 -17.84
N THR A 146 -2.53 8.89 -18.25
CA THR A 146 -3.84 9.55 -18.39
C THR A 146 -4.74 8.83 -19.39
N GLU A 147 -4.16 8.39 -20.51
CA GLU A 147 -4.90 7.76 -21.62
C GLU A 147 -5.38 6.37 -21.23
N LEU A 148 -4.53 5.60 -20.54
CA LEU A 148 -4.90 4.30 -19.98
C LEU A 148 -5.98 4.44 -18.91
N ALA A 149 -5.84 5.40 -17.98
CA ALA A 149 -6.86 5.67 -16.97
C ALA A 149 -8.19 6.06 -17.60
N SER A 150 -8.17 6.93 -18.62
CA SER A 150 -9.37 7.35 -19.35
C SER A 150 -10.01 6.18 -20.11
N ALA A 151 -9.22 5.34 -20.79
CA ALA A 151 -9.71 4.17 -21.50
C ALA A 151 -10.37 3.17 -20.54
N TRP A 152 -9.75 2.95 -19.39
CA TRP A 152 -10.30 2.10 -18.33
C TRP A 152 -11.62 2.68 -17.77
N MET A 153 -11.71 4.00 -17.56
CA MET A 153 -12.94 4.64 -17.10
C MET A 153 -14.09 4.50 -18.10
N ARG A 154 -13.81 4.58 -19.41
CA ARG A 154 -14.82 4.28 -20.44
C ARG A 154 -15.30 2.84 -20.36
N MET A 155 -14.39 1.90 -20.13
CA MET A 155 -14.69 0.47 -20.06
C MET A 155 -15.64 0.15 -18.90
N ILE A 156 -15.50 0.82 -17.75
CA ILE A 156 -16.44 0.65 -16.64
C ILE A 156 -17.73 1.47 -16.79
N GLY A 157 -17.86 2.27 -17.86
CA GLY A 157 -19.09 3.00 -18.19
C GLY A 157 -19.18 4.43 -17.66
N VAL A 158 -18.06 5.06 -17.29
CA VAL A 158 -18.03 6.50 -16.96
C VAL A 158 -18.18 7.33 -18.24
N SER A 159 -19.02 8.36 -18.20
CA SER A 159 -19.23 9.28 -19.32
C SER A 159 -17.97 10.09 -19.66
N GLU A 160 -17.85 10.56 -20.90
CA GLU A 160 -16.73 11.42 -21.33
C GLU A 160 -16.60 12.70 -20.49
N GLU A 161 -17.75 13.29 -20.09
CA GLU A 161 -17.77 14.46 -19.20
C GLU A 161 -17.28 14.10 -17.79
N GLY A 162 -17.65 12.93 -17.27
CA GLY A 162 -17.14 12.42 -16.00
C GLY A 162 -15.63 12.17 -16.04
N ILE A 163 -15.14 11.55 -17.11
CA ILE A 163 -13.71 11.32 -17.37
C ILE A 163 -12.94 12.64 -17.41
N LYS A 164 -13.46 13.63 -18.16
CA LYS A 164 -12.85 14.96 -18.26
C LYS A 164 -12.71 15.60 -16.88
N ARG A 165 -13.75 15.57 -16.03
CA ARG A 165 -13.71 16.11 -14.66
C ARG A 165 -12.68 15.40 -13.78
N LEU A 166 -12.58 14.07 -13.89
CA LEU A 166 -11.58 13.27 -13.16
C LEU A 166 -10.16 13.65 -13.58
N VAL A 167 -9.91 13.75 -14.89
CA VAL A 167 -8.58 14.11 -15.43
C VAL A 167 -8.21 15.56 -15.11
N GLU A 168 -9.13 16.51 -15.23
CA GLU A 168 -8.89 17.92 -14.87
C GLU A 168 -8.54 18.09 -13.39
N ARG A 169 -9.23 17.35 -12.51
CA ARG A 169 -8.91 17.35 -11.09
C ARG A 169 -7.53 16.75 -10.84
N GLU A 170 -7.26 15.59 -11.43
CA GLU A 170 -5.98 14.92 -11.29
C GLU A 170 -4.81 15.82 -11.72
N ASN A 171 -4.94 16.52 -12.85
CA ASN A 171 -3.90 17.45 -13.31
C ASN A 171 -3.75 18.68 -12.40
N ARG A 172 -4.81 19.11 -11.70
CA ARG A 172 -4.76 20.21 -10.73
C ARG A 172 -4.07 19.78 -9.42
N ASP A 173 -4.33 18.56 -8.99
CA ASP A 173 -3.84 18.01 -7.72
C ASP A 173 -2.53 17.23 -7.86
N ALA A 174 -2.04 17.03 -9.10
CA ALA A 174 -0.74 16.49 -9.45
C ALA A 174 0.38 17.42 -8.96
N ARG A 175 0.69 17.32 -7.67
CA ARG A 175 1.93 17.85 -7.12
C ARG A 175 3.05 16.85 -7.39
N PRO A 176 4.25 17.33 -7.77
CA PRO A 176 5.41 16.49 -7.78
C PRO A 176 5.70 16.07 -6.33
N ASP A 177 5.86 14.77 -6.09
CA ASP A 177 6.56 14.22 -4.93
C ASP A 177 5.88 14.04 -3.56
N ASP A 178 4.64 13.55 -3.55
CA ASP A 178 4.04 13.00 -2.32
C ASP A 178 4.73 11.71 -1.78
N ARG A 179 5.63 11.09 -2.55
CA ARG A 179 6.42 9.93 -2.10
C ARG A 179 7.65 10.29 -1.28
N HIS A 180 8.09 11.55 -1.34
CA HIS A 180 9.35 11.96 -0.72
C HIS A 180 9.31 11.95 0.81
N PRO A 181 8.24 12.37 1.49
CA PRO A 181 8.18 12.28 2.95
C PRO A 181 8.27 10.82 3.43
N ARG A 182 7.49 9.92 2.83
CA ARG A 182 7.50 8.50 3.17
C ARG A 182 8.86 7.86 2.93
N ALA A 183 9.43 8.04 1.74
CA ALA A 183 10.72 7.45 1.39
C ALA A 183 11.86 8.02 2.27
N LYS A 184 11.81 9.30 2.65
CA LYS A 184 12.75 9.88 3.63
C LYS A 184 12.66 9.21 5.00
N ILE A 185 11.45 8.91 5.47
CA ILE A 185 11.26 8.20 6.75
C ILE A 185 11.79 6.77 6.65
N GLU A 186 11.52 6.06 5.55
CA GLU A 186 12.06 4.70 5.32
C GLU A 186 13.58 4.68 5.27
N ARG A 187 14.17 5.65 4.56
CA ARG A 187 15.63 5.86 4.54
C ARG A 187 16.18 6.05 5.95
N ALA A 188 15.55 6.91 6.76
CA ALA A 188 15.97 7.15 8.14
C ALA A 188 15.84 5.89 9.03
N ILE A 189 14.80 5.08 8.84
CA ILE A 189 14.66 3.77 9.50
C ILE A 189 15.83 2.86 9.11
N GLY A 190 16.15 2.77 7.82
CA GLY A 190 17.26 1.97 7.31
C GLY A 190 18.62 2.41 7.86
N GLU A 191 18.89 3.71 7.86
CA GLU A 191 20.10 4.31 8.44
C GLU A 191 20.21 3.99 9.94
N GLN A 192 19.10 4.11 10.67
CA GLN A 192 19.08 3.84 12.11
C GLN A 192 19.29 2.35 12.41
N LEU A 193 18.76 1.43 11.60
CA LEU A 193 19.03 -0.01 11.73
C LEU A 193 20.48 -0.38 11.35
N ALA A 194 21.04 0.33 10.38
CA ALA A 194 22.43 0.16 9.94
C ALA A 194 23.47 0.75 10.91
N SER A 195 23.03 1.57 11.88
CA SER A 195 23.88 2.09 12.94
C SER A 195 24.51 0.95 13.78
N PRO A 196 25.77 1.13 14.27
CA PRO A 196 26.37 0.22 15.25
C PRO A 196 25.50 0.04 16.51
N ASN A 197 24.84 1.12 16.96
CA ASN A 197 24.02 1.17 18.16
C ASN A 197 22.63 1.75 17.81
N PRO A 198 21.72 0.96 17.24
CA PRO A 198 20.38 1.43 16.93
C PRO A 198 19.61 1.77 18.22
N SER A 199 19.09 2.99 18.31
CA SER A 199 18.14 3.38 19.36
C SER A 199 16.75 2.88 19.00
N ARG A 200 16.15 2.06 19.89
CA ARG A 200 14.77 1.59 19.75
C ARG A 200 13.78 2.76 19.85
N ALA A 201 14.00 3.69 20.77
CA ALA A 201 13.13 4.86 20.92
C ALA A 201 13.06 5.70 19.63
N ASN A 202 14.20 5.94 18.98
CA ASN A 202 14.24 6.69 17.72
C ASN A 202 13.50 5.92 16.59
N LEU A 203 13.62 4.59 16.57
CA LEU A 203 12.90 3.77 15.60
C LEU A 203 11.40 3.82 15.85
N ASP A 204 10.94 3.78 17.11
CA ASP A 204 9.52 3.88 17.45
C ASP A 204 8.94 5.26 17.03
N GLU A 205 9.70 6.35 17.18
CA GLU A 205 9.33 7.67 16.66
C GLU A 205 9.23 7.71 15.13
N LEU A 206 10.19 7.10 14.42
CA LEU A 206 10.16 7.00 12.96
C LEU A 206 8.99 6.13 12.46
N VAL A 207 8.65 5.06 13.18
CA VAL A 207 7.46 4.24 12.88
C VAL A 207 6.18 5.04 13.08
N ALA A 208 6.08 5.84 14.14
CA ALA A 208 4.94 6.72 14.36
C ALA A 208 4.81 7.78 13.24
N ALA A 209 5.93 8.37 12.81
CA ALA A 209 5.95 9.30 11.68
C ALA A 209 5.53 8.63 10.36
N TYR A 210 6.01 7.42 10.09
CA TYR A 210 5.63 6.65 8.91
C TYR A 210 4.12 6.36 8.90
N ALA A 211 3.58 5.91 10.02
CA ALA A 211 2.15 5.63 10.17
C ALA A 211 1.28 6.87 9.99
N ALA A 212 1.70 8.01 10.53
CA ALA A 212 1.02 9.28 10.34
C ALA A 212 1.03 9.73 8.87
N GLU A 213 2.13 9.51 8.16
CA GLU A 213 2.25 9.83 6.74
C GLU A 213 1.36 8.93 5.87
N GLU A 214 1.32 7.62 6.12
CA GLU A 214 0.40 6.70 5.43
C GLU A 214 -1.07 7.07 5.67
N SER A 215 -1.41 7.44 6.91
CA SER A 215 -2.74 7.96 7.24
C SER A 215 -3.07 9.25 6.48
N ARG A 216 -2.11 10.19 6.40
CA ARG A 216 -2.26 11.45 5.65
C ARG A 216 -2.46 11.22 4.16
N LEU A 217 -1.68 10.31 3.56
CA LEU A 217 -1.77 9.97 2.14
C LEU A 217 -3.12 9.32 1.82
N ALA A 218 -3.54 8.32 2.60
CA ALA A 218 -4.84 7.67 2.45
C ALA A 218 -6.00 8.66 2.61
N ARG A 219 -5.92 9.55 3.61
CA ARG A 219 -6.90 10.62 3.80
C ARG A 219 -7.02 11.50 2.56
N ARG A 220 -5.90 12.01 2.06
CA ARG A 220 -5.88 12.89 0.89
C ARG A 220 -6.42 12.21 -0.36
N GLU A 221 -6.04 10.96 -0.61
CA GLU A 221 -6.55 10.18 -1.74
C GLU A 221 -8.07 10.08 -1.69
N LYS A 222 -8.63 9.72 -0.53
CA LYS A 222 -10.07 9.56 -0.37
C LYS A 222 -10.81 10.90 -0.34
N GLU A 223 -10.23 11.96 0.23
CA GLU A 223 -10.78 13.33 0.17
C GLU A 223 -10.87 13.84 -1.28
N ASN A 224 -9.84 13.57 -2.09
CA ASN A 224 -9.85 13.89 -3.51
C ASN A 224 -10.95 13.13 -4.24
N LEU A 225 -11.07 11.83 -4.00
CA LEU A 225 -12.13 11.00 -4.59
C LEU A 225 -13.53 11.46 -4.17
N THR A 226 -13.75 11.77 -2.89
CA THR A 226 -15.00 12.35 -2.39
C THR A 226 -15.31 13.67 -3.08
N SER A 227 -14.33 14.58 -3.18
CA SER A 227 -14.51 15.87 -3.83
C SER A 227 -14.90 15.72 -5.30
N VAL A 228 -14.30 14.78 -6.03
CA VAL A 228 -14.66 14.56 -7.44
C VAL A 228 -16.02 13.89 -7.55
N ALA A 229 -16.27 12.83 -6.78
CA ALA A 229 -17.51 12.08 -6.82
C ALA A 229 -18.73 13.00 -6.64
N LEU A 230 -18.69 13.94 -5.70
CA LEU A 230 -19.78 14.89 -5.46
C LEU A 230 -20.03 15.87 -6.62
N THR A 231 -19.08 16.02 -7.55
CA THR A 231 -19.22 16.85 -8.76
C THR A 231 -19.64 16.06 -10.01
N LEU A 232 -19.64 14.73 -9.94
CA LEU A 232 -20.03 13.89 -11.06
C LEU A 232 -21.54 13.80 -11.21
N SER A 233 -22.01 13.37 -12.39
CA SER A 233 -23.42 13.04 -12.60
C SER A 233 -23.85 11.88 -11.69
N ALA A 234 -25.15 11.76 -11.40
CA ALA A 234 -25.66 10.65 -10.60
C ALA A 234 -25.37 9.27 -11.23
N ALA A 235 -25.37 9.20 -12.57
CA ALA A 235 -25.04 7.98 -13.29
C ALA A 235 -23.56 7.61 -13.12
N ASP A 236 -22.64 8.57 -13.32
CA ASP A 236 -21.21 8.34 -13.17
C ASP A 236 -20.82 8.00 -11.73
N ARG A 237 -21.44 8.67 -10.74
CA ARG A 237 -21.28 8.33 -9.32
C ARG A 237 -21.67 6.89 -9.04
N ARG A 238 -22.82 6.44 -9.54
CA ARG A 238 -23.28 5.06 -9.36
C ARG A 238 -22.28 4.07 -9.95
N VAL A 239 -21.81 4.31 -11.17
CA VAL A 239 -20.80 3.47 -11.82
C VAL A 239 -19.53 3.36 -10.97
N ILE A 240 -18.95 4.49 -10.55
CA ILE A 240 -17.70 4.50 -9.78
C ILE A 240 -17.90 3.91 -8.39
N GLY A 241 -18.97 4.29 -7.69
CA GLY A 241 -19.28 3.81 -6.35
C GLY A 241 -19.53 2.31 -6.31
N SER A 242 -20.33 1.79 -7.24
CA SER A 242 -20.57 0.34 -7.37
C SER A 242 -19.29 -0.41 -7.72
N PHE A 243 -18.48 0.10 -8.64
CA PHE A 243 -17.18 -0.49 -8.96
C PHE A 243 -16.27 -0.59 -7.71
N LEU A 244 -16.15 0.48 -6.92
CA LEU A 244 -15.34 0.49 -5.70
C LEU A 244 -15.85 -0.51 -4.66
N ALA A 245 -17.17 -0.57 -4.48
CA ALA A 245 -17.80 -1.49 -3.54
C ALA A 245 -17.59 -2.95 -3.97
N GLU A 246 -17.77 -3.26 -5.26
CA GLU A 246 -17.57 -4.59 -5.82
C GLU A 246 -16.10 -5.04 -5.72
N GLN A 247 -15.15 -4.16 -5.99
CA GLN A 247 -13.72 -4.47 -5.80
C GLN A 247 -13.42 -4.81 -4.33
N ALA A 248 -13.88 -3.98 -3.39
CA ALA A 248 -13.65 -4.22 -1.97
C ALA A 248 -14.34 -5.51 -1.49
N ALA A 249 -15.56 -5.79 -1.97
CA ALA A 249 -16.27 -7.04 -1.68
C ALA A 249 -15.56 -8.26 -2.26
N LYS A 250 -15.01 -8.15 -3.48
CA LYS A 250 -14.21 -9.19 -4.11
C LYS A 250 -12.94 -9.48 -3.31
N GLU A 251 -12.18 -8.45 -2.92
CA GLU A 251 -10.99 -8.61 -2.08
C GLU A 251 -11.34 -9.24 -0.72
N LEU A 252 -12.49 -8.86 -0.14
CA LEU A 252 -13.00 -9.46 1.10
C LEU A 252 -13.39 -10.95 0.93
N ALA A 253 -13.92 -11.34 -0.24
CA ALA A 253 -14.37 -12.69 -0.53
C ALA A 253 -13.24 -13.61 -1.01
N GLU A 254 -12.29 -13.07 -1.77
CA GLU A 254 -11.12 -13.79 -2.31
C GLU A 254 -9.95 -13.86 -1.32
N ALA A 255 -10.11 -13.24 -0.14
CA ALA A 255 -9.34 -13.36 1.08
C ALA A 255 -8.39 -14.56 1.16
N LYS A 256 -7.20 -14.40 0.59
CA LYS A 256 -6.07 -15.31 0.72
C LYS A 256 -4.88 -14.54 1.28
N PRO A 257 -4.03 -15.17 2.09
CA PRO A 257 -2.80 -14.53 2.53
C PRO A 257 -1.98 -14.15 1.28
N VAL A 258 -1.72 -12.85 1.14
CA VAL A 258 -0.75 -12.35 0.16
C VAL A 258 0.60 -12.37 0.87
N LEU A 259 1.48 -13.27 0.44
CA LEU A 259 2.88 -13.20 0.85
C LEU A 259 3.43 -11.87 0.34
N GLU A 260 3.61 -10.92 1.25
CA GLU A 260 4.37 -9.71 0.94
C GLU A 260 5.82 -10.13 0.72
N VAL A 261 6.18 -10.32 -0.55
CA VAL A 261 7.58 -10.28 -0.97
C VAL A 261 8.05 -8.83 -0.80
N LEU A 262 9.26 -8.68 -0.27
CA LEU A 262 9.97 -7.45 0.11
C LEU A 262 9.60 -6.14 -0.65
N PRO A 263 9.72 -4.96 0.01
CA PRO A 263 9.55 -3.66 -0.66
C PRO A 263 10.53 -3.43 -1.80
#